data_AF-A0A2G4GD44-F1
#
_entry.id   AF-A0A2G4GD44-F1
#
_cell.length_a   1.000
_cell.length_b   1.000
_cell.length_c   1.000
_cell.angle_alpha   90.00
_cell.angle_beta   90.00
_cell.angle_gamma   90.00
#
_symmetry.space_group_name_H-M   'P 1'
#
loop_
_entity.id
_entity.type
_entity.pdbx_description
1 polymer ?
#
loop_
_entity_poly.entity_id
_entity_poly.type
_entity_poly.pdbx_seq_one_letter_code
_entity_poly.pdbx_strand_id
1 'polypeptide(L)' 'MAPAVVGRAAQRPPNIIVILADDLGCGDISLYHGWVKTPRIDRMAQEGMTFTDFHSNSSVC' A
#
# COMPACT_ATOMS: atom_id res chain seq x y z
N MET A 1 -45.96 8.65 5.64
CA MET A 1 -44.54 9.06 5.73
C MET A 1 -43.87 8.07 6.67
N ALA A 2 -43.24 7.02 6.14
CA ALA A 2 -42.60 5.96 6.95
C ALA A 2 -41.17 6.41 7.33
N PRO A 3 -40.65 6.02 8.52
CA PRO A 3 -39.34 6.47 8.97
C PRO A 3 -38.25 5.75 8.18
N ALA A 4 -37.20 6.48 7.80
CA ALA A 4 -36.02 5.89 7.20
C ALA A 4 -35.25 5.08 8.26
N VAL A 5 -35.04 3.78 7.99
CA VAL A 5 -34.18 2.92 8.79
C VAL A 5 -32.72 3.28 8.48
N VAL A 6 -32.07 4.01 9.40
CA VAL A 6 -30.62 4.24 9.34
C VAL A 6 -29.94 3.02 9.96
N GLY A 7 -29.54 2.07 9.12
CA GLY A 7 -28.73 0.94 9.52
C GLY A 7 -27.35 1.43 9.96
N ARG A 8 -27.04 1.31 11.26
CA ARG A 8 -25.67 1.48 11.77
C ARG A 8 -24.84 0.32 11.22
N ALA A 9 -24.12 0.55 10.14
CA ALA A 9 -23.16 -0.44 9.63
C ALA A 9 -22.24 -0.82 10.79
N ALA A 10 -22.31 -2.08 11.22
CA ALA A 10 -21.36 -2.62 12.18
C ALA A 10 -19.97 -2.32 11.62
N GLN A 11 -19.15 -1.57 12.35
CA GLN A 11 -17.80 -1.20 11.93
C GLN A 11 -16.97 -2.48 11.91
N ARG A 12 -17.04 -3.21 10.79
CA ARG A 12 -16.21 -4.37 10.54
C ARG A 12 -14.76 -3.91 10.62
N PRO A 13 -13.86 -4.69 11.25
CA PRO A 13 -12.45 -4.35 11.23
C PRO A 13 -11.97 -4.18 9.78
N PRO A 14 -10.98 -3.31 9.54
CA PRO A 14 -10.45 -3.11 8.19
C PRO A 14 -9.84 -4.42 7.67
N ASN A 15 -9.89 -4.61 6.35
CA ASN A 15 -9.11 -5.66 5.71
C ASN A 15 -7.65 -5.21 5.65
N ILE A 16 -6.73 -6.08 6.02
CA ILE A 16 -5.29 -5.83 5.94
C ILE A 16 -4.73 -6.71 4.82
N ILE A 17 -4.11 -6.10 3.82
CA ILE A 17 -3.48 -6.80 2.70
C ILE A 17 -1.99 -6.46 2.74
N VAL A 18 -1.15 -7.50 2.79
CA VAL A 18 0.30 -7.37 2.72
C VAL A 18 0.75 -7.85 1.35
N ILE A 19 1.43 -6.97 0.62
CA ILE A 19 2.04 -7.29 -0.68
C ILE A 19 3.56 -7.22 -0.46
N LEU A 20 4.23 -8.36 -0.62
CA LEU A 20 5.68 -8.48 -0.57
C LEU A 20 6.16 -8.95 -1.94
N ALA A 21 7.12 -8.23 -2.52
CA ALA A 21 7.79 -8.62 -3.75
C ALA A 21 9.19 -9.13 -3.43
N ASP A 22 9.56 -10.26 -4.03
CA ASP A 22 10.88 -10.87 -3.90
C ASP A 22 11.90 -10.11 -4.77
N ASP A 23 13.12 -9.93 -4.27
CA ASP A 23 14.24 -9.26 -4.95
C ASP A 23 13.94 -7.88 -5.60
N LEU A 24 12.93 -7.15 -5.12
CA LEU A 24 12.59 -5.82 -5.66
C LEU A 24 13.46 -4.73 -5.00
N GLY A 25 14.38 -4.15 -5.77
CA GLY A 25 15.24 -3.07 -5.30
C GLY A 25 14.59 -1.68 -5.43
N CYS A 26 15.02 -0.73 -4.60
CA CYS A 26 14.59 0.66 -4.73
C CYS A 26 14.95 1.25 -6.10
N GLY A 27 16.09 0.85 -6.68
CA GLY A 27 16.53 1.30 -7.99
C GLY A 27 15.64 0.85 -9.15
N ASP A 28 14.71 -0.08 -8.93
CA ASP A 28 13.82 -0.58 -9.98
C ASP A 28 12.58 0.31 -10.16
N ILE A 29 12.02 0.85 -9.07
CA ILE A 29 10.70 1.49 -9.09
C ILE A 29 10.77 3.03 -9.23
N SER A 30 9.86 3.60 -10.02
CA SER A 30 9.83 5.03 -10.31
C SER A 30 9.68 5.92 -9.07
N LEU A 31 9.00 5.43 -8.03
CA LEU A 31 8.88 6.12 -6.74
C LEU A 31 10.23 6.53 -6.13
N TYR A 32 11.26 5.70 -6.31
CA TYR A 32 12.61 5.95 -5.79
C TYR A 32 13.60 6.34 -6.90
N HIS A 33 13.10 6.95 -7.98
CA HIS A 33 13.89 7.36 -9.16
C HIS A 33 14.45 6.17 -9.96
N GLY A 34 13.81 5.01 -9.84
CA GLY A 34 14.11 3.85 -10.66
C GLY A 34 13.66 4.01 -12.11
N TRP A 35 14.17 3.11 -12.95
CA TRP A 35 14.01 3.14 -14.40
C TRP A 35 12.71 2.50 -14.89
N VAL A 36 12.06 1.67 -14.08
CA VAL A 36 10.77 1.05 -14.42
C VAL A 36 9.62 1.94 -13.97
N LYS A 37 8.72 2.26 -14.90
CA LYS A 37 7.49 2.99 -14.60
C LYS A 37 6.53 2.10 -13.82
N THR A 38 6.19 2.50 -12.60
CA THR A 38 5.28 1.74 -11.71
C THR A 38 4.06 2.58 -11.31
N PRO A 39 3.19 2.97 -12.25
CA PRO A 39 2.14 3.96 -12.00
C PRO A 39 1.11 3.55 -10.92
N ARG A 40 0.92 2.25 -10.69
CA ARG A 40 0.05 1.77 -9.61
C ARG A 40 0.70 1.91 -8.24
N ILE A 41 2.02 1.68 -8.14
CA ILE A 41 2.80 1.91 -6.91
C ILE A 41 2.90 3.39 -6.63
N ASP A 42 3.18 4.20 -7.66
CA ASP A 42 3.25 5.66 -7.55
C ASP A 42 1.92 6.24 -7.01
N ARG A 43 0.79 5.74 -7.53
CA ARG A 43 -0.54 6.11 -7.04
C ARG A 43 -0.76 5.70 -5.57
N MET A 44 -0.39 4.48 -5.18
CA MET A 44 -0.51 4.04 -3.78
C MET A 44 0.34 4.90 -2.84
N ALA A 45 1.53 5.31 -3.28
CA ALA A 45 2.39 6.22 -2.51
C ALA A 45 1.79 7.62 -2.35
N GLN A 46 1.13 8.15 -3.40
CA GLN A 46 0.43 9.45 -3.35
C GLN A 46 -0.84 9.43 -2.49
N GLU A 47 -1.59 8.33 -2.51
CA GLU A 47 -2.83 8.15 -1.72
C GLU A 47 -2.54 7.71 -0.28
N GLY A 48 -1.30 7.36 0.04
CA GLY A 48 -0.90 6.76 1.30
C GLY A 48 0.33 7.41 1.91
N MET A 49 1.21 6.56 2.44
CA MET A 49 2.44 6.95 3.09
C MET A 49 3.61 6.20 2.46
N THR A 50 4.75 6.89 2.30
CA THR A 50 5.99 6.32 1.80
C THR A 50 7.01 6.24 2.91
N PHE A 51 7.69 5.10 3.05
CA PHE A 51 8.82 4.95 3.95
C PHE A 51 10.12 5.00 3.16
N THR A 52 10.97 5.98 3.46
CA THR A 52 12.28 6.15 2.80
C THR A 52 13.41 5.43 3.53
N ASP A 53 13.11 4.86 4.69
CA ASP A 53 14.04 4.16 5.58
C ASP A 53 13.37 2.88 6.13
N PHE A 54 13.20 1.89 5.25
CA PHE A 54 12.59 0.60 5.57
C PHE A 54 13.58 -0.53 5.27
N HIS A 55 14.03 -1.22 6.32
CA HIS A 55 15.09 -2.21 6.25
C HIS A 55 14.55 -3.62 6.48
N SER A 56 15.04 -4.58 5.69
CA SER A 56 14.91 -6.01 6.03
C SER A 56 15.89 -6.38 7.13
N ASN A 57 15.49 -7.29 8.01
CA ASN A 57 16.38 -7.80 9.06
C ASN A 57 17.45 -8.77 8.54
N SER A 58 17.27 -9.30 7.32
CA SER A 58 18.19 -10.20 6.63
C SER A 58 18.22 -9.87 5.14
N SER A 59 19.35 -10.09 4.49
CA SER A 59 19.51 -9.92 3.03
C SER A 59 19.14 -11.18 2.24
N VAL A 60 18.66 -12.22 2.91
CA VAL A 60 18.27 -13.50 2.31
C VAL A 60 16.92 -13.95 2.86
N CYS A 61 16.24 -14.80 2.10
CA CYS A 61 14.96 -15.42 2.44
C CYS A 61 15.01 -16.26 3.72
#